data_AF-A0A2W6C5P7-F1
#
_entry.id   AF-A0A2W6C5P7-F1
#
_cell.length_a   1.000
_cell.length_b   1.000
_cell.length_c   1.000
_cell.angle_alpha   90.00
_cell.angle_beta   90.00
_cell.angle_gamma   90.00
#
_symmetry.space_group_name_H-M   'P 1'
#
loop_
_entity.id
_entity.type
_entity.pdbx_description
1 polymer ?
#
loop_
_entity_poly.entity_id
_entity_poly.type
_entity_poly.pdbx_seq_one_letter_code
_entity_poly.pdbx_strand_id
1 'polypeptide(L)'
;MSRLPLVKRKEYLMNPKRIVSAIILVLLLGLLLGITGQANAQPHSAANAATSSANPAAPALCNPIGFSNATSYPAGSGPSSVAVGDFNHDGKPDLATANYSSNNVSALLGNGNGTFQTAANFSVGSQPFSVAVGDF
;
A
#
# COMPACT_ATOMS: atom_id res chain seq x y z
N MET A 1 -4.37 42.30 59.97
CA MET A 1 -3.19 42.00 59.12
C MET A 1 -3.40 40.59 58.57
N SER A 2 -4.09 40.40 57.44
CA SER A 2 -3.61 40.50 56.05
C SER A 2 -3.17 39.13 55.47
N ARG A 3 -4.09 38.58 54.66
CA ARG A 3 -3.92 37.78 53.41
C ARG A 3 -3.39 36.33 53.47
N LEU A 4 -4.29 35.39 53.16
CA LEU A 4 -4.02 34.02 52.71
C LEU A 4 -3.35 34.02 51.31
N PRO A 5 -2.30 33.20 51.05
CA PRO A 5 -1.73 33.06 49.70
C PRO A 5 -2.40 31.94 48.90
N LEU A 6 -3.02 32.34 47.77
CA LEU A 6 -3.45 31.49 46.66
C LEU A 6 -2.22 31.00 45.87
N VAL A 7 -1.93 29.71 45.88
CA VAL A 7 -0.90 29.12 45.00
C VAL A 7 -1.54 28.10 44.05
N LYS A 8 -1.69 28.56 42.81
CA LYS A 8 -1.64 27.81 41.54
C LYS A 8 -2.70 26.73 41.27
N ARG A 9 -3.93 27.15 40.95
CA ARG A 9 -4.56 26.59 39.74
C ARG A 9 -4.02 27.40 38.56
N LYS A 10 -3.14 26.79 37.76
CA LYS A 10 -2.70 27.35 36.47
C LYS A 10 -3.92 27.42 35.57
N GLU A 11 -4.55 28.57 35.60
CA GLU A 11 -5.43 29.06 34.58
C GLU A 11 -4.65 29.02 33.25
N TYR A 12 -4.94 27.99 32.46
CA TYR A 12 -4.76 27.96 31.02
C TYR A 12 -5.77 28.94 30.37
N LEU A 13 -6.00 30.11 30.98
CA LEU A 13 -6.79 31.19 30.42
C LEU A 13 -5.87 31.95 29.45
N MET A 14 -5.81 31.41 28.24
CA MET A 14 -6.00 32.19 27.01
C MET A 14 -5.51 33.65 27.08
N ASN A 15 -4.20 33.80 27.01
CA ASN A 15 -3.57 35.09 26.79
C ASN A 15 -3.96 35.55 25.36
N PRO A 16 -4.67 36.68 25.16
CA PRO A 16 -5.22 37.05 23.85
C PRO A 16 -4.12 37.20 22.79
N LYS A 17 -2.91 37.60 23.20
CA LYS A 17 -1.74 37.68 22.33
C LYS A 17 -1.30 36.31 21.76
N ARG A 18 -1.54 35.21 22.48
CA ARG A 18 -1.23 33.84 22.02
C ARG A 18 -2.33 33.24 21.15
N ILE A 19 -3.58 33.63 21.37
CA ILE A 19 -4.73 33.19 20.55
C ILE A 19 -4.65 33.82 19.16
N VAL A 20 -4.43 35.13 19.10
CA VAL A 20 -4.28 35.85 17.82
C VAL A 20 -3.08 35.32 17.04
N SER A 21 -1.97 35.00 17.72
CA SER A 21 -0.79 34.37 17.10
C SER A 21 -1.09 32.98 16.55
N ALA A 22 -1.86 32.14 17.26
CA ALA A 22 -2.24 30.81 16.77
C ALA A 22 -3.19 30.88 15.56
N ILE A 23 -4.15 31.82 15.55
CA ILE A 23 -5.08 32.01 14.43
C ILE A 23 -4.35 32.53 13.19
N ILE A 24 -3.43 33.49 13.35
CA ILE A 24 -2.62 34.01 12.25
C ILE A 24 -1.70 32.92 11.67
N LEU A 25 -1.11 32.05 12.50
CA LEU A 25 -0.27 30.96 12.02
C LEU A 25 -1.05 29.91 11.21
N VAL A 26 -2.27 29.58 11.63
CA VAL A 26 -3.16 28.64 10.91
C VAL A 26 -3.65 29.22 9.59
N LEU A 27 -3.95 30.53 9.54
CA LEU A 27 -4.34 31.20 8.31
C LEU A 27 -3.17 31.36 7.32
N LEU A 28 -1.95 31.64 7.79
CA LEU A 28 -0.76 31.71 6.93
C LEU A 28 -0.32 30.34 6.39
N LEU A 29 -0.44 29.25 7.18
CA LEU A 29 -0.16 27.90 6.67
C LEU A 29 -1.20 27.44 5.63
N GLY A 30 -2.47 27.82 5.78
CA GLY A 30 -3.52 27.50 4.81
C GLY A 30 -3.38 28.23 3.47
N LEU A 31 -2.74 29.41 3.44
CA LEU A 31 -2.57 30.21 2.22
C LEU A 31 -1.35 29.79 1.38
N LEU A 32 -0.40 29.01 1.94
CA LEU A 32 0.69 28.39 1.17
C LEU A 32 0.27 27.06 0.50
N LEU A 33 -0.95 26.59 0.78
CA LEU A 33 -1.59 25.43 0.14
C LEU A 33 -2.93 25.83 -0.50
N GLY A 34 -2.96 26.85 -1.36
CA GLY A 34 -3.92 26.86 -2.47
C GLY A 34 -3.42 25.81 -3.47
N ILE A 35 -4.16 24.90 -4.09
CA ILE A 35 -5.36 24.94 -4.95
C ILE A 35 -5.46 23.47 -5.41
N THR A 36 -6.55 22.74 -5.63
CA THR A 36 -7.97 22.99 -5.88
C THR A 36 -8.63 21.62 -5.67
N GLY A 37 -9.61 21.52 -4.77
CA GLY A 37 -10.58 20.42 -4.81
C GLY A 37 -11.54 20.66 -5.97
N GLN A 38 -11.06 20.54 -7.20
CA GLN A 38 -11.90 20.39 -8.37
C GLN A 38 -11.94 18.90 -8.65
N ALA A 39 -13.06 18.25 -8.28
CA ALA A 39 -13.38 16.92 -8.77
C ALA A 39 -13.53 17.02 -10.29
N ASN A 40 -12.40 16.92 -11.00
CA ASN A 40 -12.38 16.55 -12.38
C ASN A 40 -12.84 15.09 -12.42
N ALA A 41 -14.17 14.91 -12.46
CA ALA A 41 -14.77 13.72 -13.01
C ALA A 41 -14.24 13.58 -14.44
N GLN A 42 -13.15 12.83 -14.59
CA GLN A 42 -12.77 12.30 -15.89
C GLN A 42 -13.90 11.34 -16.32
N PRO A 43 -14.40 11.46 -17.55
CA PRO A 43 -15.56 10.72 -18.01
C PRO A 43 -15.26 9.22 -17.96
N HIS A 44 -16.06 8.48 -17.21
CA HIS A 44 -16.16 7.03 -17.36
C HIS A 44 -16.90 6.74 -18.68
N SER A 45 -16.24 6.95 -19.82
CA SER A 45 -16.69 6.42 -21.11
C SER A 45 -15.53 6.30 -22.10
N ALA A 46 -14.92 5.13 -22.09
CA ALA A 46 -14.72 4.39 -23.33
C ALA A 46 -15.24 2.97 -23.08
N ALA A 47 -16.55 2.82 -23.23
CA ALA A 47 -17.14 1.52 -23.50
C ALA A 47 -16.55 1.02 -24.82
N ASN A 48 -15.62 0.05 -24.76
CA ASN A 48 -15.38 -0.76 -25.94
C ASN A 48 -16.65 -1.60 -26.15
N ALA A 49 -17.31 -1.34 -27.27
CA ALA A 49 -18.56 -1.92 -27.67
C ALA A 49 -18.57 -3.43 -27.39
N ALA A 50 -19.41 -3.82 -26.42
CA ALA A 50 -19.91 -5.17 -26.32
C ALA A 50 -20.71 -5.45 -27.60
N THR A 51 -20.11 -6.15 -28.55
CA THR A 51 -20.88 -6.91 -29.52
C THR A 51 -21.36 -8.18 -28.83
N SER A 52 -22.54 -8.06 -28.19
CA SER A 52 -23.61 -9.07 -28.07
C SER A 52 -23.20 -10.53 -27.78
N SER A 53 -23.53 -11.09 -26.61
CA SER A 53 -24.92 -11.52 -26.38
C SER A 53 -25.50 -10.98 -25.07
N ALA A 54 -26.37 -9.98 -25.19
CA ALA A 54 -27.13 -9.47 -24.07
C ALA A 54 -28.12 -10.53 -23.54
N ASN A 55 -28.05 -10.82 -22.24
CA ASN A 55 -29.20 -11.27 -21.47
C ASN A 55 -29.72 -10.03 -20.70
N PRO A 56 -30.81 -9.36 -21.13
CA PRO A 56 -31.20 -8.08 -20.56
C PRO A 56 -32.12 -8.29 -19.34
N ALA A 57 -31.56 -8.60 -18.16
CA ALA A 57 -32.33 -8.56 -16.90
C ALA A 57 -31.52 -8.61 -15.57
N ALA A 58 -30.20 -8.42 -15.55
CA ALA A 58 -29.44 -8.50 -14.28
C ALA A 58 -29.14 -7.09 -13.71
N PRO A 59 -29.61 -6.74 -12.49
CA PRO A 59 -29.27 -5.47 -11.85
C PRO A 59 -27.77 -5.39 -11.52
N ALA A 60 -27.17 -4.24 -11.78
CA ALA A 60 -25.73 -3.97 -11.73
C ALA A 60 -25.14 -3.98 -10.30
N LEU A 61 -24.98 -5.17 -9.71
CA LEU A 61 -24.24 -5.39 -8.46
C LEU A 61 -23.00 -6.29 -8.60
N CYS A 62 -22.57 -6.65 -9.80
CA CYS A 62 -21.29 -7.36 -9.95
C CYS A 62 -20.21 -6.38 -10.40
N ASN A 63 -19.29 -6.05 -9.50
CA ASN A 63 -17.96 -5.62 -9.92
C ASN A 63 -17.42 -6.76 -10.80
N PRO A 64 -17.19 -6.57 -12.11
CA PRO A 64 -16.76 -7.66 -12.97
C PRO A 64 -15.42 -8.17 -12.43
N ILE A 65 -15.34 -9.48 -12.14
CA ILE A 65 -14.08 -10.12 -11.77
C ILE A 65 -13.18 -10.08 -13.00
N GLY A 66 -12.43 -8.99 -13.13
CA GLY A 66 -11.42 -8.77 -14.15
C GLY A 66 -10.04 -8.74 -13.50
N PHE A 67 -9.07 -9.41 -14.12
CA PHE A 67 -7.67 -9.31 -13.73
C PHE A 67 -7.04 -8.07 -14.38
N SER A 68 -6.18 -7.37 -13.64
CA SER A 68 -5.30 -6.35 -14.22
C SER A 68 -4.23 -6.99 -15.11
N ASN A 69 -3.57 -6.18 -15.94
CA ASN A 69 -2.41 -6.66 -16.71
C ASN A 69 -1.34 -7.26 -15.79
N ALA A 70 -0.76 -8.38 -16.21
CA ALA A 70 0.31 -9.04 -15.46
C ALA A 70 1.58 -8.19 -15.46
N THR A 71 2.26 -8.16 -14.31
CA THR A 71 3.61 -7.60 -14.18
C THR A 71 4.59 -8.75 -13.98
N SER A 72 5.74 -8.71 -14.67
CA SER A 72 6.75 -9.77 -14.60
C SER A 72 7.88 -9.39 -13.65
N TYR A 73 8.25 -10.29 -12.75
CA TYR A 73 9.40 -10.15 -11.85
C TYR A 73 10.42 -11.25 -12.16
N PRO A 74 11.66 -10.90 -12.56
CA PRO A 74 12.69 -11.88 -12.82
C PRO A 74 13.05 -12.69 -11.56
N ALA A 75 13.12 -14.01 -11.70
CA ALA A 75 13.62 -14.96 -10.71
C ALA A 75 14.75 -15.79 -11.35
N GLY A 76 14.98 -17.01 -10.86
CA GLY A 76 15.80 -18.00 -11.56
C GLY A 76 15.13 -18.56 -12.82
N SER A 77 15.81 -19.50 -13.48
CA SER A 77 15.34 -20.15 -14.70
C SER A 77 14.44 -21.34 -14.39
N GLY A 78 13.31 -21.43 -15.10
CA GLY A 78 12.35 -22.52 -14.94
C GLY A 78 11.73 -22.58 -13.53
N PRO A 79 11.12 -21.50 -13.02
CA PRO A 79 10.40 -21.56 -11.75
C PRO A 79 9.28 -22.61 -11.82
N SER A 80 9.29 -23.55 -10.88
CA SER A 80 8.34 -24.69 -10.78
C SER A 80 7.30 -24.50 -9.67
N SER A 81 7.65 -23.73 -8.63
CA SER A 81 6.81 -23.46 -7.47
C SER A 81 7.04 -22.06 -6.94
N VAL A 82 6.01 -21.47 -6.34
CA VAL A 82 6.08 -20.20 -5.60
C VAL A 82 5.38 -20.33 -4.25
N ALA A 83 5.93 -19.70 -3.22
CA ALA A 83 5.31 -19.55 -1.91
C ALA A 83 5.36 -18.09 -1.46
N VAL A 84 4.42 -17.70 -0.60
CA VAL A 84 4.28 -16.34 -0.06
C VAL A 84 4.51 -16.39 1.45
N GLY A 85 5.23 -15.42 2.00
CA GLY A 85 5.45 -15.26 3.43
C GLY A 85 6.01 -13.88 3.75
N ASP A 86 6.21 -13.56 5.02
CA ASP A 86 6.98 -12.38 5.45
C ASP A 86 8.35 -12.89 5.92
N PHE A 87 9.36 -12.78 5.05
CA PHE A 87 10.68 -13.37 5.30
C PHE A 87 11.65 -12.38 5.97
N ASN A 88 11.31 -11.09 5.97
CA ASN A 88 12.13 -10.04 6.55
C ASN A 88 11.48 -9.35 7.78
N HIS A 89 10.28 -9.78 8.18
CA HIS A 89 9.49 -9.26 9.30
C HIS A 89 9.08 -7.79 9.16
N ASP A 90 8.86 -7.33 7.93
CA ASP A 90 8.39 -5.96 7.68
C ASP A 90 6.87 -5.84 7.53
N GLY A 91 6.14 -6.95 7.68
CA GLY A 91 4.69 -7.03 7.59
C GLY A 91 4.16 -7.02 6.17
N LYS A 92 5.02 -7.14 5.14
CA LYS A 92 4.62 -7.16 3.73
C LYS A 92 4.82 -8.55 3.14
N PRO A 93 3.93 -8.99 2.23
CA PRO A 93 4.11 -10.28 1.57
C PRO A 93 5.33 -10.28 0.65
N ASP A 94 6.25 -11.19 0.90
CA ASP A 94 7.40 -11.57 0.07
C ASP A 94 7.10 -12.85 -0.74
N LEU A 95 7.90 -13.11 -1.76
CA LEU A 95 7.82 -14.33 -2.58
C LEU A 95 9.09 -15.18 -2.45
N ALA A 96 8.93 -16.50 -2.43
CA ALA A 96 9.99 -17.47 -2.64
C ALA A 96 9.65 -18.34 -3.85
N THR A 97 10.59 -18.53 -4.78
CA THR A 97 10.40 -19.40 -5.96
C THR A 97 11.40 -20.55 -5.96
N ALA A 98 10.95 -21.77 -6.27
CA ALA A 98 11.82 -22.90 -6.58
C ALA A 98 12.16 -22.85 -8.08
N ASN A 99 13.43 -22.69 -8.45
CA ASN A 99 13.83 -22.58 -9.84
C ASN A 99 14.52 -23.85 -10.32
N TYR A 100 13.74 -24.68 -11.01
CA TYR A 100 14.13 -26.03 -11.41
C TYR A 100 15.38 -26.05 -12.30
N SER A 101 15.43 -25.19 -13.32
CA SER A 101 16.52 -25.25 -14.31
C SER A 101 17.81 -24.61 -13.83
N SER A 102 17.74 -23.61 -12.94
CA SER A 102 18.91 -22.92 -12.39
C SER A 102 19.38 -23.41 -11.01
N ASN A 103 18.79 -24.48 -10.47
CA ASN A 103 19.22 -25.13 -9.23
C ASN A 103 19.30 -24.18 -8.01
N ASN A 104 18.37 -23.23 -7.93
CA ASN A 104 18.34 -22.22 -6.87
C ASN A 104 16.91 -21.88 -6.45
N VAL A 105 16.78 -21.26 -5.28
CA VAL A 105 15.58 -20.56 -4.83
C VAL A 105 15.79 -19.07 -4.97
N SER A 106 14.77 -18.34 -5.43
CA SER A 106 14.79 -16.87 -5.42
C SER A 106 13.89 -16.35 -4.30
N ALA A 107 14.33 -15.33 -3.56
CA ALA A 107 13.50 -14.56 -2.66
C ALA A 107 13.30 -13.15 -3.22
N LEU A 108 12.06 -12.69 -3.31
CA LEU A 108 11.70 -11.36 -3.78
C LEU A 108 10.92 -10.63 -2.68
N LEU A 109 11.52 -9.56 -2.14
CA LEU A 109 10.91 -8.81 -1.05
C LEU A 109 9.78 -7.91 -1.55
N GLY A 110 8.67 -7.89 -0.81
CA GLY A 110 7.49 -7.11 -1.10
C GLY A 110 7.67 -5.63 -0.77
N ASN A 111 7.17 -4.76 -1.65
CA ASN A 111 7.07 -3.32 -1.37
C ASN A 111 5.73 -2.95 -0.70
N GLY A 112 4.81 -3.90 -0.51
CA GLY A 112 3.51 -3.69 0.15
C GLY A 112 2.40 -3.12 -0.75
N ASN A 113 2.71 -2.85 -2.01
CA ASN A 113 1.77 -2.32 -3.02
C ASN A 113 1.55 -3.28 -4.19
N GLY A 114 1.82 -4.57 -3.99
CA GLY A 114 1.77 -5.60 -5.05
C GLY A 114 2.98 -5.60 -5.98
N THR A 115 4.03 -4.84 -5.66
CA THR A 115 5.32 -4.90 -6.36
C THR A 115 6.41 -5.54 -5.53
N PHE A 116 7.42 -6.08 -6.21
CA PHE A 116 8.54 -6.79 -5.58
C PHE A 116 9.89 -6.20 -5.99
N GLN A 117 10.86 -6.33 -5.09
CA GLN A 117 12.26 -5.96 -5.32
C GLN A 117 12.98 -6.99 -6.19
N THR A 118 14.21 -6.68 -6.57
CA THR A 118 15.09 -7.61 -7.28
C THR A 118 15.28 -8.91 -6.49
N ALA A 119 15.22 -10.04 -7.18
CA ALA A 119 15.41 -11.35 -6.59
C ALA A 119 16.82 -11.54 -5.98
N ALA A 120 16.86 -11.97 -4.73
CA ALA A 120 18.03 -12.60 -4.12
C ALA A 120 18.01 -14.10 -4.42
N ASN A 121 19.14 -14.67 -4.85
CA ASN A 121 19.22 -16.05 -5.34
C ASN A 121 20.09 -16.92 -4.42
N PHE A 122 19.58 -18.09 -4.03
CA PHE A 122 20.23 -19.02 -3.12
C PHE A 122 20.31 -20.41 -3.76
N SER A 123 21.51 -20.95 -3.95
CA SER A 123 21.68 -22.31 -4.46
C SER A 123 21.17 -23.33 -3.42
N VAL A 124 20.29 -24.26 -3.83
CA VAL A 124 19.64 -25.22 -2.92
C VAL A 124 19.82 -26.69 -3.33
N GLY A 125 20.65 -26.95 -4.34
CA GLY A 125 20.84 -28.29 -4.92
C GLY A 125 20.13 -28.44 -6.27
N SER A 126 20.23 -29.63 -6.85
CA SER A 126 19.73 -29.89 -8.20
C SER A 126 18.21 -29.91 -8.26
N GLN A 127 17.64 -29.24 -9.26
CA GLN A 127 16.26 -29.37 -9.68
C GLN A 127 15.23 -29.19 -8.55
N PRO A 128 15.26 -28.06 -7.80
CA PRO A 128 14.26 -27.81 -6.77
C PRO A 128 12.87 -27.73 -7.41
N PHE A 129 11.95 -28.56 -6.90
CA PHE A 129 10.61 -28.69 -7.47
C PHE A 129 9.54 -27.94 -6.68
N SER A 130 9.72 -27.82 -5.36
CA SER A 130 8.71 -27.23 -4.49
C SER A 130 9.36 -26.45 -3.35
N VAL A 131 8.64 -25.43 -2.88
CA VAL A 131 8.95 -24.64 -1.69
C VAL A 131 7.67 -24.52 -0.85
N ALA A 132 7.82 -24.62 0.47
CA ALA A 132 6.76 -24.39 1.43
C ALA A 132 7.24 -23.37 2.47
N VAL A 133 6.30 -22.63 3.06
CA VAL A 133 6.55 -21.63 4.09
C VAL A 133 5.81 -22.05 5.36
N GLY A 134 6.43 -21.82 6.52
CA GLY A 134 5.83 -22.03 7.82
C GLY A 134 6.44 -21.10 8.86
N ASP A 135 5.63 -20.72 9.84
CA ASP A 135 6.06 -20.15 11.12
C ASP A 135 6.24 -21.30 12.11
N PHE A 136 7.49 -21.54 12.54
CA PHE A 136 7.84 -22.64 13.44
C PHE A 136 7.94 -22.18 14.90
#